data_AF-A8N058-F1
#
_entry.id   AF-A8N058-F1
#
_cell.length_a   1.000
_cell.length_b   1.000
_cell.length_c   1.000
_cell.angle_alpha   90.00
_cell.angle_beta   90.00
_cell.angle_gamma   90.00
#
_symmetry.space_group_name_H-M   'P 1'
#
loop_
_entity.id
_entity.type
_entity.pdbx_description
1 polymer ?
#
loop_
_entity_poly.entity_id
_entity_poly.type
_entity_poly.pdbx_seq_one_letter_code
_entity_poly.pdbx_strand_id
1 'polypeptide(L)'
;MSSLRVLKTSASTLLRQCSRPAATRALSTAAVANSARRGPWSTSSAVQKRLAGPQRLSIRSPFSTSSKTLNEASKNENPGYQDVPWVDLLEGTAKAPWLTELVPDEELRLKIAHGLIRTIIIYLTKPGGEGGEDAAAQYLSLFQSASVPADSEMARARIAIAIILQGVAKQINSVDQKSQMRLFLKPVFDAGEKLQKVNEKFLDEKGAWKNFDVWGDYWGTVQQPFLEAYDSLQKAGMELPMEEP
;
A
#
# COMPACT_ATOMS: atom_id res chain seq x y z
N MET A 1 38.37 -5.48 67.93
CA MET A 1 38.34 -4.93 66.56
C MET A 1 36.90 -4.98 66.07
N SER A 2 36.45 -3.88 65.47
CA SER A 2 35.22 -3.70 64.69
C SER A 2 33.87 -3.64 65.43
N SER A 3 33.57 -2.40 65.80
CA SER A 3 32.26 -1.81 66.09
C SER A 3 31.52 -1.55 64.78
N LEU A 4 30.22 -1.88 64.67
CA LEU A 4 29.34 -1.32 63.65
C LEU A 4 28.00 -0.94 64.28
N ARG A 5 27.70 0.35 64.14
CA ARG A 5 26.57 1.07 64.72
C ARG A 5 25.31 0.91 63.86
N VAL A 6 24.19 0.95 64.56
CA VAL A 6 22.83 1.20 64.11
C VAL A 6 22.69 2.58 63.48
N LEU A 7 21.97 2.69 62.35
CA LEU A 7 21.21 3.90 61.98
C LEU A 7 19.88 3.50 61.34
N LYS A 8 18.79 3.70 62.09
CA LYS A 8 17.43 3.93 61.59
C LYS A 8 17.29 5.43 61.34
N THR A 9 16.64 5.83 60.25
CA THR A 9 15.85 7.09 60.21
C THR A 9 14.88 7.11 59.05
N SER A 10 13.61 7.35 59.39
CA SER A 10 12.47 7.71 58.53
C SER A 10 12.59 9.11 57.93
N ALA A 11 11.92 9.34 56.79
CA ALA A 11 11.27 10.61 56.40
C ALA A 11 10.42 10.32 55.14
N SER A 12 9.08 10.35 55.19
CA SER A 12 8.17 11.51 55.15
C SER A 12 7.82 11.99 53.73
N THR A 13 6.54 11.78 53.39
CA THR A 13 5.57 12.80 52.91
C THR A 13 5.84 13.53 51.59
N LEU A 14 4.91 13.41 50.63
CA LEU A 14 4.08 14.52 50.15
C LEU A 14 3.02 14.05 49.13
N LEU A 15 1.77 14.00 49.59
CA LEU A 15 0.56 14.02 48.78
C LEU A 15 0.43 15.41 48.15
N ARG A 16 0.26 15.50 46.83
CA ARG A 16 -0.26 16.69 46.16
C ARG A 16 -1.60 16.39 45.50
N GLN A 17 -2.65 16.75 46.22
CA GLN A 17 -3.96 17.13 45.67
C GLN A 17 -3.79 18.38 44.81
N CYS A 18 -4.30 18.34 43.58
CA CYS A 18 -4.68 19.55 42.85
C CYS A 18 -6.15 19.42 42.45
N SER A 19 -6.94 20.34 42.99
CA SER A 19 -8.37 20.48 42.84
C SER A 19 -8.77 20.96 41.44
N ARG A 20 -9.92 20.46 40.98
CA ARG A 20 -10.74 21.02 39.89
C ARG A 20 -11.23 22.44 40.22
N PRO A 21 -11.54 23.23 39.19
CA PRO A 21 -12.82 23.93 39.18
C PRO A 21 -13.70 23.61 37.95
N ALA A 22 -15.00 23.44 38.22
CA ALA A 22 -16.12 23.70 37.31
C ALA A 22 -16.27 25.23 37.12
N ALA A 23 -16.92 25.83 36.13
CA ALA A 23 -17.90 25.48 35.12
C ALA A 23 -17.59 26.33 33.86
N THR A 24 -18.23 26.21 32.69
CA THR A 24 -19.57 26.71 32.39
C THR A 24 -19.97 26.25 30.98
N ARG A 25 -21.27 25.97 30.79
CA ARG A 25 -21.93 25.61 29.53
C ARG A 25 -21.90 26.77 28.52
N ALA A 26 -21.75 26.42 27.24
CA ALA A 26 -22.48 27.09 26.15
C ALA A 26 -22.80 26.05 25.06
N LEU A 27 -24.09 25.88 24.79
CA LEU A 27 -24.63 25.22 23.60
C LEU A 27 -24.39 26.15 22.40
N SER A 28 -23.87 25.61 21.30
CA SER A 28 -24.11 26.16 19.96
C SER A 28 -24.19 25.01 18.95
N THR A 29 -25.37 24.89 18.38
CA THR A 29 -25.74 24.10 17.21
C THR A 29 -25.20 24.72 15.91
N ALA A 30 -25.07 23.86 14.89
CA ALA A 30 -24.85 24.16 13.46
C ALA A 30 -23.37 24.45 13.09
N ALA A 31 -22.82 24.03 11.95
CA ALA A 31 -23.38 23.39 10.77
C ALA A 31 -22.27 22.57 10.09
N VAL A 32 -22.74 21.57 9.34
CA VAL A 32 -22.02 20.82 8.31
C VAL A 32 -21.29 21.77 7.35
N ALA A 33 -20.00 21.54 7.13
CA ALA A 33 -19.32 21.91 5.90
C ALA A 33 -18.16 20.94 5.64
N ASN A 34 -18.44 19.89 4.87
CA ASN A 34 -17.45 19.02 4.25
C ASN A 34 -16.53 19.85 3.35
N SER A 35 -15.32 20.15 3.82
CA SER A 35 -14.23 20.56 2.94
C SER A 35 -13.68 19.33 2.24
N ALA A 36 -14.23 19.03 1.06
CA ALA A 36 -13.60 18.16 0.09
C ALA A 36 -12.30 18.83 -0.38
N ARG A 37 -11.15 18.39 0.16
CA ARG A 37 -9.85 18.67 -0.43
C ARG A 37 -9.76 17.90 -1.75
N ARG A 38 -10.07 18.60 -2.85
CA ARG A 38 -9.67 18.17 -4.19
C ARG A 38 -8.15 18.28 -4.29
N GLY A 39 -7.47 17.15 -4.48
CA GLY A 39 -6.07 17.13 -4.88
C GLY A 39 -5.89 17.77 -6.26
N PRO A 40 -4.68 18.28 -6.58
CA PRO A 40 -4.42 19.15 -7.73
C PRO A 40 -4.18 18.37 -9.02
N TRP A 41 -5.07 17.44 -9.39
CA TRP A 41 -4.97 16.67 -10.63
C TRP A 41 -6.30 16.82 -11.37
N SER A 42 -6.52 18.00 -11.97
CA SER A 42 -7.71 18.31 -12.78
C SER A 42 -7.27 19.01 -14.06
N THR A 43 -6.85 18.24 -15.05
CA THR A 43 -6.71 18.72 -16.42
C THR A 43 -8.03 18.53 -17.16
N SER A 44 -8.60 19.65 -17.59
CA SER A 44 -9.80 19.74 -18.40
C SER A 44 -9.65 18.94 -19.69
N SER A 45 -10.61 18.06 -19.98
CA SER A 45 -10.93 17.66 -21.35
C SER A 45 -12.43 17.78 -21.55
N ALA A 46 -12.84 18.89 -22.16
CA ALA A 46 -14.19 19.08 -22.66
C ALA A 46 -14.20 18.68 -24.14
N VAL A 47 -14.79 17.51 -24.40
CA VAL A 47 -15.23 17.07 -25.73
C VAL A 47 -16.65 17.57 -25.95
N GLN A 48 -16.88 18.31 -27.05
CA GLN A 48 -18.09 18.32 -27.91
C GLN A 48 -17.99 19.54 -28.86
N LYS A 49 -18.27 19.47 -30.16
CA LYS A 49 -19.38 18.82 -30.87
C LYS A 49 -19.12 18.82 -32.39
N ARG A 50 -19.49 17.70 -33.02
CA ARG A 50 -20.20 17.52 -34.30
C ARG A 50 -19.94 18.48 -35.48
N LEU A 51 -19.53 17.90 -36.61
CA LEU A 51 -20.17 18.17 -37.91
C LEU A 51 -20.34 16.86 -38.69
N ALA A 52 -21.52 16.74 -39.30
CA ALA A 52 -22.01 15.63 -40.09
C ALA A 52 -21.46 15.65 -41.51
N GLY A 53 -21.42 14.48 -42.16
CA GLY A 53 -21.23 14.36 -43.61
C GLY A 53 -21.60 12.95 -44.08
N PRO A 54 -22.50 12.79 -45.07
CA PRO A 54 -22.94 11.49 -45.55
C PRO A 54 -22.05 11.01 -46.71
N GLN A 55 -21.65 9.73 -46.74
CA GLN A 55 -21.21 9.12 -47.99
C GLN A 55 -21.79 7.73 -48.21
N ARG A 56 -21.97 7.49 -49.51
CA ARG A 56 -22.89 6.57 -50.17
C ARG A 56 -22.30 5.17 -50.35
N LEU A 57 -23.24 4.26 -50.61
CA LEU A 57 -23.13 2.88 -51.10
C LEU A 57 -22.06 2.68 -52.20
N SER A 58 -21.31 1.57 -52.12
CA SER A 58 -20.78 0.84 -53.29
C SER A 58 -20.32 -0.57 -52.86
N ILE A 59 -21.11 -1.61 -53.18
CA ILE A 59 -20.84 -2.63 -54.22
C ILE A 59 -19.90 -3.76 -53.77
N ARG A 60 -20.49 -4.95 -53.85
CA ARG A 60 -20.01 -6.32 -53.64
C ARG A 60 -19.03 -6.73 -54.76
N SER A 61 -17.94 -7.43 -54.45
CA SER A 61 -17.47 -8.62 -55.19
C SER A 61 -16.20 -9.24 -54.52
N PRO A 62 -16.07 -10.58 -54.47
CA PRO A 62 -14.92 -11.27 -53.92
C PRO A 62 -13.87 -11.54 -55.01
N PHE A 63 -12.59 -11.23 -54.75
CA PHE A 63 -11.48 -11.85 -55.47
C PHE A 63 -10.29 -12.05 -54.53
N SER A 64 -9.93 -13.32 -54.41
CA SER A 64 -8.72 -13.82 -53.78
C SER A 64 -7.57 -13.62 -54.77
N THR A 65 -6.54 -12.88 -54.38
CA THR A 65 -5.22 -12.95 -55.01
C THR A 65 -4.15 -12.99 -53.93
N SER A 66 -3.47 -14.12 -53.90
CA SER A 66 -2.26 -14.41 -53.15
C SER A 66 -1.16 -13.41 -53.49
N SER A 67 -0.87 -12.50 -52.55
CA SER A 67 0.35 -11.70 -52.55
C SER A 67 1.16 -12.07 -51.32
N LYS A 68 2.21 -12.86 -51.57
CA LYS A 68 3.21 -13.32 -50.61
C LYS A 68 4.09 -12.11 -50.26
N THR A 69 3.66 -11.29 -49.31
CA THR A 69 4.53 -10.30 -48.67
C THR A 69 5.36 -11.01 -47.61
N LEU A 70 6.64 -11.15 -47.90
CA LEU A 70 7.71 -11.30 -46.92
C LEU A 70 7.69 -10.03 -46.03
N ASN A 71 6.76 -9.97 -45.08
CA ASN A 71 6.97 -9.18 -43.88
C ASN A 71 7.87 -10.02 -43.00
N GLU A 72 9.16 -9.87 -43.24
CA GLU A 72 10.21 -10.12 -42.26
C GLU A 72 9.76 -9.40 -40.99
N ALA A 73 9.26 -10.20 -40.05
CA ALA A 73 9.06 -9.77 -38.70
C ALA A 73 10.42 -9.27 -38.23
N SER A 74 10.59 -7.95 -38.16
CA SER A 74 11.48 -7.33 -37.21
C SER A 74 10.99 -7.76 -35.84
N LYS A 75 11.41 -8.97 -35.45
CA LYS A 75 11.60 -9.40 -34.08
C LYS A 75 12.54 -8.37 -33.49
N ASN A 76 11.96 -7.27 -33.04
CA ASN A 76 12.57 -6.42 -32.05
C ASN A 76 12.56 -7.26 -30.77
N GLU A 77 13.46 -8.25 -30.72
CA GLU A 77 13.90 -8.93 -29.51
C GLU A 77 14.70 -7.88 -28.71
N ASN A 78 14.01 -6.80 -28.33
CA ASN A 78 14.28 -6.22 -27.04
C ASN A 78 14.23 -7.42 -26.09
N PRO A 79 15.24 -7.67 -25.24
CA PRO A 79 15.16 -8.71 -24.22
C PRO A 79 14.00 -8.30 -23.32
N GLY A 80 12.80 -8.65 -23.76
CA GLY A 80 11.56 -8.19 -23.22
C GLY A 80 11.61 -8.67 -21.80
N TYR A 81 11.42 -7.74 -20.87
CA TYR A 81 10.99 -8.10 -19.53
C TYR A 81 9.95 -9.19 -19.73
N GLN A 82 10.35 -10.44 -19.48
CA GLN A 82 9.47 -11.58 -19.65
C GLN A 82 8.19 -11.22 -18.92
N ASP A 83 7.04 -11.63 -19.44
CA ASP A 83 5.76 -11.46 -18.77
C ASP A 83 5.82 -12.18 -17.41
N VAL A 84 6.41 -11.51 -16.42
CA VAL A 84 6.46 -11.98 -15.04
C VAL A 84 4.99 -12.01 -14.62
N PRO A 85 4.48 -13.17 -14.19
CA PRO A 85 3.10 -13.30 -13.77
C PRO A 85 2.95 -12.63 -12.39
N TRP A 86 2.91 -11.29 -12.38
CA TRP A 86 3.01 -10.49 -11.16
C TRP A 86 1.88 -10.77 -10.18
N VAL A 87 0.66 -11.04 -10.67
CA VAL A 87 -0.43 -11.41 -9.76
C VAL A 87 -0.18 -12.77 -9.14
N ASP A 88 0.37 -13.73 -9.87
CA ASP A 88 0.73 -15.02 -9.28
C ASP A 88 1.89 -14.86 -8.28
N LEU A 89 2.82 -13.93 -8.52
CA LEU A 89 3.86 -13.56 -7.53
C LEU A 89 3.24 -12.97 -6.26
N LEU A 90 2.31 -12.01 -6.39
CA LEU A 90 1.61 -11.42 -5.24
C LEU A 90 0.82 -12.47 -4.47
N GLU A 91 0.11 -13.36 -5.17
CA GLU A 91 -0.63 -14.43 -4.53
C GLU A 91 0.27 -15.46 -3.85
N GLY A 92 1.38 -15.84 -4.48
CA GLY A 92 2.38 -16.71 -3.89
C GLY A 92 2.96 -16.09 -2.62
N THR A 93 3.23 -14.80 -2.65
CA THR A 93 3.71 -14.02 -1.50
C THR A 93 2.66 -13.97 -0.39
N ALA A 94 1.40 -13.67 -0.72
CA ALA A 94 0.30 -13.62 0.25
C ALA A 94 -0.01 -14.97 0.90
N LYS A 95 0.26 -16.09 0.20
CA LYS A 95 0.10 -17.46 0.71
C LYS A 95 1.33 -17.98 1.45
N ALA A 96 2.41 -17.21 1.52
CA ALA A 96 3.67 -17.69 2.05
C ALA A 96 3.60 -17.86 3.59
N PRO A 97 4.07 -18.98 4.15
CA PRO A 97 3.97 -19.26 5.58
C PRO A 97 4.75 -18.24 6.42
N TRP A 98 5.88 -17.75 5.91
CA TRP A 98 6.73 -16.73 6.54
C TRP A 98 6.08 -15.35 6.67
N LEU A 99 4.92 -15.12 6.04
CA LEU A 99 4.12 -13.92 6.29
C LEU A 99 3.45 -13.99 7.68
N THR A 100 3.20 -15.21 8.15
CA THR A 100 2.60 -15.49 9.46
C THR A 100 3.62 -15.87 10.52
N GLU A 101 4.75 -16.46 10.15
CA GLU A 101 5.83 -16.81 11.07
C GLU A 101 6.75 -15.61 11.31
N LEU A 102 7.07 -15.34 12.58
CA LEU A 102 7.96 -14.23 12.94
C LEU A 102 9.41 -14.70 12.84
N VAL A 103 10.20 -14.01 12.02
CA VAL A 103 11.64 -14.24 11.92
C VAL A 103 12.33 -13.76 13.20
N PRO A 104 13.21 -14.50 13.87
CA PRO A 104 13.77 -14.05 15.15
C PRO A 104 14.52 -12.71 15.09
N ASP A 105 15.24 -12.46 14.00
CA ASP A 105 16.03 -11.25 13.78
C ASP A 105 15.17 -10.03 13.42
N GLU A 106 15.22 -9.00 14.25
CA GLU A 106 14.44 -7.75 14.11
C GLU A 106 14.83 -6.97 12.85
N GLU A 107 16.11 -6.91 12.49
CA GLU A 107 16.56 -6.18 11.30
C GLU A 107 16.06 -6.86 10.03
N LEU A 108 16.16 -8.19 9.99
CA LEU A 108 15.63 -9.00 8.89
C LEU A 108 14.12 -8.83 8.74
N ARG A 109 13.34 -8.71 9.83
CA ARG A 109 11.90 -8.39 9.73
C ARG A 109 11.63 -7.08 9.00
N LEU A 110 12.40 -6.03 9.30
CA LEU A 110 12.25 -4.73 8.63
C LEU A 110 12.68 -4.78 7.17
N LYS A 111 13.74 -5.53 6.85
CA LYS A 111 14.16 -5.78 5.45
C LYS A 111 13.10 -6.55 4.66
N ILE A 112 12.48 -7.57 5.28
CA ILE A 112 11.36 -8.30 4.69
C ILE A 112 10.18 -7.36 4.46
N ALA A 113 9.80 -6.54 5.44
CA ALA A 113 8.73 -5.56 5.31
C ALA A 113 8.98 -4.59 4.14
N HIS A 114 10.22 -4.10 4.01
CA HIS A 114 10.62 -3.26 2.87
C HIS A 114 10.49 -4.00 1.54
N GLY A 115 11.00 -5.23 1.44
CA GLY A 115 10.89 -6.06 0.22
C GLY A 115 9.44 -6.34 -0.19
N LEU A 116 8.56 -6.61 0.77
CA LEU A 116 7.13 -6.78 0.54
C LEU A 116 6.46 -5.51 -0.01
N ILE A 117 6.72 -4.37 0.63
CA ILE A 117 6.22 -3.06 0.18
C ILE A 117 6.72 -2.76 -1.24
N ARG A 118 8.01 -2.98 -1.50
CA ARG A 118 8.61 -2.77 -2.83
C ARG A 118 7.94 -3.64 -3.89
N THR A 119 7.63 -4.90 -3.58
CA THR A 119 6.91 -5.81 -4.49
C THR A 119 5.53 -5.24 -4.87
N ILE A 120 4.80 -4.67 -3.91
CA ILE A 120 3.52 -4.00 -4.16
C ILE A 120 3.73 -2.78 -5.07
N ILE A 121 4.72 -1.93 -4.77
CA ILE A 121 5.01 -0.73 -5.57
C ILE A 121 5.31 -1.12 -7.02
N ILE A 122 6.18 -2.11 -7.25
CA ILE A 122 6.54 -2.57 -8.59
C ILE A 122 5.30 -3.05 -9.36
N TYR A 123 4.41 -3.79 -8.70
CA TYR A 123 3.15 -4.20 -9.33
C TYR A 123 2.27 -3.00 -9.72
N LEU A 124 2.12 -2.03 -8.83
CA LEU A 124 1.26 -0.86 -9.05
C LEU A 124 1.83 0.13 -10.07
N THR A 125 3.15 0.17 -10.23
CA THR A 125 3.81 1.05 -11.20
C THR A 125 4.05 0.38 -12.55
N LYS A 126 3.70 -0.91 -12.71
CA LYS A 126 3.89 -1.61 -13.98
C LYS A 126 3.07 -0.93 -15.08
N PRO A 127 3.70 -0.34 -16.11
CA PRO A 127 2.99 -0.03 -17.34
C PRO A 127 2.72 -1.39 -18.00
N GLY A 128 1.46 -1.76 -18.18
CA GLY A 128 1.11 -2.90 -19.00
C GLY A 128 1.53 -2.63 -20.45
N GLY A 129 2.78 -2.93 -20.80
CA GLY A 129 3.35 -2.78 -22.15
C GLY A 129 3.47 -1.32 -22.62
N GLU A 130 4.69 -0.84 -22.81
CA GLU A 130 5.05 0.35 -23.62
C GLU A 130 4.41 1.72 -23.28
N GLY A 131 3.43 1.81 -22.37
CA GLY A 131 2.56 2.97 -22.20
C GLY A 131 3.10 4.15 -21.37
N GLY A 132 4.36 4.11 -20.93
CA GLY A 132 4.99 5.21 -20.16
C GLY A 132 4.33 5.51 -18.80
N GLU A 133 4.67 6.65 -18.21
CA GLU A 133 4.18 7.09 -16.88
C GLU A 133 2.66 7.31 -16.84
N ASP A 134 2.07 7.77 -17.94
CA ASP A 134 0.62 8.01 -18.04
C ASP A 134 -0.19 6.71 -17.89
N ALA A 135 0.32 5.59 -18.42
CA ALA A 135 -0.33 4.29 -18.25
C ALA A 135 -0.30 3.81 -16.80
N ALA A 136 0.81 4.03 -16.09
CA ALA A 136 0.91 3.70 -14.67
C ALA A 136 -0.06 4.53 -13.81
N ALA A 137 -0.18 5.84 -14.10
CA ALA A 137 -1.13 6.71 -13.41
C ALA A 137 -2.60 6.29 -13.66
N GLN A 138 -2.93 5.93 -14.90
CA GLN A 138 -4.26 5.40 -15.25
C GLN A 138 -4.52 4.07 -14.54
N TYR A 139 -3.54 3.16 -14.53
CA TYR A 139 -3.66 1.87 -13.85
C TYR A 139 -3.89 2.06 -12.36
N LEU A 140 -3.14 2.94 -11.69
CA LEU A 140 -3.31 3.23 -10.26
C LEU A 140 -4.71 3.79 -9.96
N SER A 141 -5.22 4.68 -10.81
CA SER A 141 -6.57 5.23 -10.71
C SER A 141 -7.66 4.14 -10.81
N LEU A 142 -7.51 3.23 -11.78
CA LEU A 142 -8.40 2.06 -11.92
C LEU A 142 -8.24 1.10 -10.74
N PHE A 143 -7.01 0.85 -10.30
CA PHE A 143 -6.71 -0.01 -9.17
C PHE A 143 -7.40 0.48 -7.90
N GLN A 144 -7.49 1.80 -7.69
CA GLN A 144 -8.19 2.40 -6.56
C GLN A 144 -9.72 2.31 -6.67
N SER A 145 -10.29 2.60 -7.83
CA SER A 145 -11.71 2.97 -7.94
C SER A 145 -12.57 2.04 -8.79
N ALA A 146 -11.97 1.21 -9.65
CA ALA A 146 -12.73 0.37 -10.57
C ALA A 146 -13.52 -0.71 -9.82
N SER A 147 -14.79 -0.84 -10.20
CA SER A 147 -15.57 -2.05 -9.92
C SER A 147 -15.10 -3.14 -10.87
N VAL A 148 -14.65 -4.27 -10.32
CA VAL A 148 -14.06 -5.36 -11.10
C VAL A 148 -14.71 -6.70 -10.72
N PRO A 149 -14.82 -7.65 -11.65
CA PRO A 149 -15.26 -9.01 -11.35
C PRO A 149 -14.38 -9.66 -10.28
N ALA A 150 -14.97 -10.49 -9.41
CA ALA A 150 -14.26 -11.10 -8.29
C ALA A 150 -13.11 -12.04 -8.72
N ASP A 151 -13.21 -12.60 -9.92
CA ASP A 151 -12.23 -13.49 -10.55
C ASP A 151 -11.20 -12.75 -11.42
N SER A 152 -11.34 -11.43 -11.58
CA SER A 152 -10.39 -10.63 -12.36
C SER A 152 -9.01 -10.60 -11.70
N GLU A 153 -7.98 -10.41 -12.53
CA GLU A 153 -6.60 -10.21 -12.09
C GLU A 153 -6.49 -9.09 -11.04
N MET A 154 -7.19 -7.97 -11.27
CA MET A 154 -7.19 -6.84 -10.35
C MET A 154 -7.84 -7.19 -9.00
N ALA A 155 -8.96 -7.92 -8.99
CA ALA A 155 -9.59 -8.36 -7.73
C ALA A 155 -8.66 -9.29 -6.93
N ARG A 156 -8.04 -10.26 -7.60
CA ARG A 156 -7.05 -11.17 -7.02
C ARG A 156 -5.86 -10.40 -6.43
N ALA A 157 -5.33 -9.43 -7.15
CA ALA A 157 -4.22 -8.60 -6.68
C ALA A 157 -4.60 -7.74 -5.47
N ARG A 158 -5.80 -7.14 -5.45
CA ARG A 158 -6.31 -6.37 -4.29
C ARG A 158 -6.36 -7.22 -3.02
N ILE A 159 -6.83 -8.46 -3.13
CA ILE A 159 -6.87 -9.41 -2.02
C ILE A 159 -5.44 -9.74 -1.57
N ALA A 160 -4.55 -10.10 -2.50
CA ALA A 160 -3.17 -10.43 -2.18
C ALA A 160 -2.44 -9.26 -1.50
N ILE A 161 -2.59 -8.04 -2.01
CA ILE A 161 -1.99 -6.83 -1.43
C ILE A 161 -2.49 -6.56 -0.02
N ALA A 162 -3.79 -6.70 0.24
CA ALA A 162 -4.34 -6.52 1.59
C ALA A 162 -3.72 -7.49 2.60
N ILE A 163 -3.56 -8.76 2.22
CA ILE A 163 -2.89 -9.79 3.04
C ILE A 163 -1.41 -9.45 3.25
N ILE A 164 -0.70 -9.06 2.18
CA ILE A 164 0.71 -8.67 2.28
C ILE A 164 0.87 -7.46 3.21
N LEU A 165 0.00 -6.45 3.13
CA LEU A 165 0.05 -5.27 4.01
C LEU A 165 -0.23 -5.62 5.48
N GLN A 166 -1.07 -6.63 5.74
CA GLN A 166 -1.22 -7.18 7.09
C GLN A 166 0.08 -7.83 7.57
N GLY A 167 0.74 -8.59 6.70
CA GLY A 167 2.08 -9.14 6.95
C GLY A 167 3.13 -8.07 7.24
N VAL A 168 3.17 -7.00 6.44
CA VAL A 168 4.07 -5.86 6.63
C VAL A 168 3.86 -5.23 8.01
N ALA A 169 2.61 -4.92 8.38
CA ALA A 169 2.30 -4.34 9.68
C ALA A 169 2.72 -5.28 10.82
N LYS A 170 2.50 -6.59 10.68
CA LYS A 170 2.92 -7.61 11.65
C LYS A 170 4.44 -7.65 11.81
N GLN A 171 5.20 -7.68 10.71
CA GLN A 171 6.66 -7.72 10.76
C GLN A 171 7.21 -6.47 11.46
N ILE A 172 6.73 -5.27 11.10
CA ILE A 172 7.13 -4.02 11.74
C ILE A 172 6.77 -4.02 13.24
N ASN A 173 5.53 -4.32 13.59
CA ASN A 173 5.06 -4.14 14.97
C ASN A 173 5.52 -5.25 15.92
N SER A 174 6.05 -6.35 15.41
CA SER A 174 6.57 -7.46 16.23
C SER A 174 7.94 -7.19 16.87
N VAL A 175 8.66 -6.16 16.45
CA VAL A 175 9.94 -5.73 17.07
C VAL A 175 9.68 -5.34 18.53
N ASP A 176 10.54 -5.75 19.47
CA ASP A 176 10.31 -5.50 20.90
C ASP A 176 10.19 -4.00 21.18
N GLN A 177 9.26 -3.61 22.06
CA GLN A 177 9.12 -2.23 22.55
C GLN A 177 10.42 -1.69 23.17
N LYS A 178 11.27 -2.57 23.70
CA LYS A 178 12.57 -2.24 24.30
C LYS A 178 13.72 -2.20 23.30
N SER A 179 13.49 -2.60 22.05
CA SER A 179 14.53 -2.59 21.02
C SER A 179 15.03 -1.17 20.75
N GLN A 180 16.35 -1.04 20.62
CA GLN A 180 16.98 0.23 20.20
C GLN A 180 16.48 0.67 18.84
N MET A 181 16.09 -0.27 17.96
CA MET A 181 15.54 0.04 16.64
C MET A 181 14.31 0.93 16.74
N ARG A 182 13.44 0.75 17.76
CA ARG A 182 12.26 1.59 17.96
C ARG A 182 12.58 3.03 18.31
N LEU A 183 13.73 3.27 18.94
CA LEU A 183 14.19 4.63 19.23
C LEU A 183 14.70 5.31 17.95
N PHE A 184 15.48 4.60 17.14
CA PHE A 184 16.09 5.16 15.93
C PHE A 184 15.14 5.26 14.74
N LEU A 185 14.19 4.32 14.62
CA LEU A 185 13.30 4.20 13.47
C LEU A 185 11.84 4.50 13.84
N LYS A 186 11.63 5.46 14.75
CA LYS A 186 10.29 5.85 15.21
C LYS A 186 9.27 6.06 14.07
N PRO A 187 9.61 6.72 12.94
CA PRO A 187 8.66 6.88 11.83
C PRO A 187 8.18 5.55 11.22
N VAL A 188 9.02 4.52 11.16
CA VAL A 188 8.67 3.18 10.65
C VAL A 188 7.60 2.54 11.54
N PHE A 189 7.79 2.59 12.86
CA PHE A 189 6.85 2.00 13.82
C PHE A 189 5.55 2.79 13.91
N ASP A 190 5.61 4.13 13.87
CA ASP A 190 4.40 4.97 13.80
C ASP A 190 3.57 4.62 12.55
N ALA A 191 4.22 4.39 11.40
CA ALA A 191 3.55 3.95 10.17
C ALA A 191 3.02 2.51 10.28
N GLY A 192 3.78 1.58 10.87
CA GLY A 192 3.36 0.20 11.14
C GLY A 192 2.12 0.12 12.03
N GLU A 193 2.02 0.95 13.07
CA GLU A 193 0.82 1.02 13.93
C GLU A 193 -0.40 1.56 13.17
N LYS A 194 -0.21 2.57 12.32
CA LYS A 194 -1.30 3.09 11.46
C LYS A 194 -1.76 2.01 10.48
N LEU A 195 -0.84 1.30 9.83
CA LEU A 195 -1.17 0.18 8.93
C LEU A 195 -1.97 -0.90 9.66
N GLN A 196 -1.53 -1.30 10.86
CA GLN A 196 -2.23 -2.29 11.66
C GLN A 196 -3.66 -1.85 11.98
N LYS A 197 -3.87 -0.61 12.42
CA LYS A 197 -5.21 -0.08 12.72
C LYS A 197 -6.13 -0.07 11.49
N VAL A 198 -5.60 0.26 10.32
CA VAL A 198 -6.36 0.21 9.07
C VAL A 198 -6.73 -1.24 8.74
N ASN A 199 -5.77 -2.16 8.82
CA ASN A 199 -6.03 -3.58 8.56
C ASN A 199 -7.06 -4.17 9.52
N GLU A 200 -6.95 -3.91 10.83
CA GLU A 200 -7.92 -4.37 11.83
C GLU A 200 -9.33 -3.81 11.60
N LYS A 201 -9.45 -2.63 10.99
CA LYS A 201 -10.74 -2.03 10.65
C LYS A 201 -11.44 -2.78 9.51
N PHE A 202 -10.71 -3.16 8.46
CA PHE A 202 -11.29 -3.66 7.21
C PHE A 202 -11.17 -5.17 7.00
N LEU A 203 -10.16 -5.80 7.62
CA LEU A 203 -9.82 -7.21 7.48
C LEU A 203 -10.06 -7.94 8.81
N ASP A 204 -10.28 -9.25 8.72
CA ASP A 204 -10.26 -10.14 9.87
C ASP A 204 -8.84 -10.64 10.19
N GLU A 205 -8.72 -11.51 11.20
CA GLU A 205 -7.44 -12.07 11.63
C GLU A 205 -6.76 -12.96 10.57
N LYS A 206 -7.53 -13.47 9.59
CA LYS A 206 -7.03 -14.29 8.49
C LYS A 206 -6.74 -13.47 7.22
N GLY A 207 -6.94 -12.16 7.27
CA GLY A 207 -6.79 -11.26 6.13
C GLY A 207 -7.96 -11.29 5.16
N ALA A 208 -9.09 -11.90 5.54
CA ALA A 208 -10.31 -11.86 4.75
C ALA A 208 -11.06 -10.54 4.97
N TRP A 209 -11.73 -10.08 3.92
CA TRP A 209 -12.54 -8.86 3.96
C TRP A 209 -13.73 -9.01 4.90
N LYS A 210 -13.89 -8.06 5.82
CA LYS A 210 -15.12 -7.97 6.63
C LYS A 210 -16.33 -7.57 5.79
N ASN A 211 -16.10 -6.74 4.78
CA ASN A 211 -17.07 -6.32 3.76
C ASN A 211 -16.34 -6.26 2.41
N PHE A 212 -16.82 -6.94 1.37
CA PHE A 212 -16.12 -7.01 0.07
C PHE A 212 -16.15 -5.70 -0.73
N ASP A 213 -17.15 -4.85 -0.54
CA ASP A 213 -17.37 -3.64 -1.37
C ASP A 213 -16.61 -2.39 -0.89
N VAL A 214 -15.63 -2.54 0.00
CA VAL A 214 -14.96 -1.40 0.67
C VAL A 214 -13.51 -1.18 0.21
N TRP A 215 -13.11 -1.78 -0.91
CA TRP A 215 -11.73 -1.64 -1.42
C TRP A 215 -11.29 -0.18 -1.54
N GLY A 216 -12.12 0.69 -2.12
CA GLY A 216 -11.79 2.10 -2.30
C GLY A 216 -11.53 2.83 -0.96
N ASP A 217 -12.32 2.52 0.07
CA ASP A 217 -12.17 3.08 1.41
C ASP A 217 -10.93 2.54 2.13
N TYR A 218 -10.67 1.24 1.98
CA TYR A 218 -9.45 0.61 2.49
C TYR A 218 -8.22 1.23 1.84
N TRP A 219 -8.17 1.26 0.51
CA TRP A 219 -7.02 1.77 -0.23
C TRP A 219 -6.79 3.26 0.05
N GLY A 220 -7.85 4.07 0.07
CA GLY A 220 -7.77 5.50 0.40
C GLY A 220 -7.26 5.80 1.81
N THR A 221 -7.37 4.84 2.74
CA THR A 221 -6.86 5.00 4.11
C THR A 221 -5.49 4.35 4.33
N VAL A 222 -5.16 3.28 3.61
CA VAL A 222 -3.90 2.55 3.76
C VAL A 222 -2.74 3.16 2.98
N GLN A 223 -3.01 3.90 1.88
CA GLN A 223 -1.98 4.47 1.00
C GLN A 223 -0.94 5.31 1.76
N GLN A 224 -1.40 6.25 2.59
CA GLN A 224 -0.49 7.14 3.30
C GLN A 224 0.47 6.38 4.25
N PRO A 225 -0.02 5.58 5.21
CA PRO A 225 0.89 4.87 6.11
C PRO A 225 1.74 3.81 5.39
N PHE A 226 1.25 3.26 4.26
CA PHE A 226 2.05 2.40 3.38
C PHE A 226 3.26 3.13 2.78
N LEU A 227 3.05 4.31 2.20
CA LEU A 227 4.13 5.12 1.63
C LEU A 227 5.07 5.68 2.71
N GLU A 228 4.53 6.10 3.87
CA GLU A 228 5.34 6.54 5.02
C GLU A 228 6.28 5.42 5.50
N ALA A 229 5.79 4.18 5.58
CA ALA A 229 6.60 3.02 5.94
C ALA A 229 7.69 2.76 4.90
N TYR A 230 7.35 2.78 3.61
CA TYR A 230 8.30 2.60 2.51
C TYR A 230 9.47 3.58 2.59
N ASP A 231 9.16 4.88 2.58
CA ASP A 231 10.15 5.95 2.58
C ASP A 231 11.06 5.89 3.81
N SER A 232 10.49 5.55 4.97
CA SER A 232 11.22 5.48 6.23
C SER A 232 12.15 4.26 6.27
N LEU A 233 11.71 3.10 5.78
CA LEU A 233 12.54 1.89 5.67
C LEU A 233 13.67 2.09 4.66
N GLN A 234 13.37 2.70 3.52
CA GLN A 234 14.35 3.00 2.49
C GLN A 234 15.44 3.95 3.02
N LYS A 235 15.05 5.06 3.66
CA LYS A 235 16.00 6.01 4.28
C LYS A 235 16.86 5.37 5.38
N ALA A 236 16.34 4.34 6.04
CA ALA A 236 17.06 3.58 7.05
C ALA A 236 18.01 2.51 6.47
N GLY A 237 18.07 2.36 5.14
CA GLY A 237 18.90 1.34 4.49
C GLY A 237 18.39 -0.08 4.67
N MET A 238 17.09 -0.27 4.90
CA MET A 238 16.47 -1.60 5.06
C MET A 238 16.19 -2.29 3.73
N GLU A 239 16.95 -1.95 2.69
CA GLU A 239 16.85 -2.61 1.39
C GLU A 239 17.46 -4.01 1.50
N LEU A 240 16.76 -5.03 0.98
CA LEU A 240 17.38 -6.32 0.76
C LEU A 240 18.41 -6.16 -0.37
N PRO A 241 19.62 -6.72 -0.23
CA PRO A 241 20.58 -6.72 -1.33
C PRO A 241 19.90 -7.39 -2.52
N MET A 242 19.75 -6.65 -3.62
CA MET A 242 19.36 -7.29 -4.87
C MET A 242 20.58 -8.06 -5.32
N GLU A 243 20.53 -9.39 -5.20
CA GLU A 243 21.48 -10.23 -5.94
C GLU A 243 21.23 -9.94 -7.42
N GLU A 244 22.15 -9.22 -8.05
CA GLU A 244 22.17 -9.09 -9.50
C GLU A 244 22.33 -10.52 -10.06
N PRO A 245 21.38 -10.99 -10.89
CA PRO A 245 21.42 -12.35 -11.44
C PRO A 245 22.59 -12.57 -12.40
#